data_AF-A0A0V0SUI7-F1
#
_entry.id   AF-A0A0V0SUI7-F1
#
_cell.length_a   1.000
_cell.length_b   1.000
_cell.length_c   1.000
_cell.angle_alpha   90.00
_cell.angle_beta   90.00
_cell.angle_gamma   90.00
#
_symmetry.space_group_name_H-M   'P 1'
#
loop_
_entity.id
_entity.type
_entity.pdbx_description
1 polymer ?
#
loop_
_entity_poly.entity_id
_entity_poly.type
_entity_poly.pdbx_seq_one_letter_code
_entity_poly.pdbx_strand_id
1 'polypeptide(L)' 'MTFCNGPIAWSSRVQKTIALSTVEAEYMALTEGVKEVKWIRQLLMDLGRNQVTPTPLFSDN' A
#
# COMPACT_ATOMS: atom_id res chain seq x y z
N MET A 1 0.86 2.33 6.38
CA MET A 1 2.23 2.91 6.28
C MET A 1 2.27 4.18 7.11
N THR A 2 3.16 4.26 8.10
CA THR A 2 3.31 5.47 8.94
C THR A 2 4.68 6.11 8.72
N PHE A 3 4.74 7.43 8.69
CA PHE A 3 5.97 8.23 8.68
C PHE A 3 5.84 9.29 9.76
N CYS A 4 6.90 9.47 10.57
CA CYS A 4 6.87 10.35 11.74
C CYS A 4 5.65 10.09 12.66
N ASN A 5 5.31 8.82 12.87
CA ASN A 5 4.16 8.36 13.67
C ASN A 5 2.77 8.76 13.13
N GLY A 6 2.66 9.28 11.90
CA GLY A 6 1.40 9.61 11.24
C GLY A 6 1.14 8.78 9.98
N PRO A 7 -0.13 8.61 9.56
CA PRO A 7 -0.45 8.00 8.27
C PRO A 7 0.02 8.91 7.12
N ILE A 8 0.60 8.31 6.08
CA ILE A 8 1.17 9.05 4.94
C ILE A 8 0.18 9.15 3.79
N ALA A 9 -0.59 8.08 3.58
CA ALA A 9 -1.45 7.92 2.44
C ALA A 9 -2.63 7.02 2.80
N TRP A 10 -3.78 7.34 2.21
CA TRP A 10 -5.00 6.55 2.28
C TRP A 10 -5.70 6.66 0.93
N SER A 11 -6.22 5.52 0.46
CA SER A 11 -6.94 5.44 -0.81
C SER A 11 -8.16 4.54 -0.63
N SER A 12 -9.29 4.97 -1.17
CA SER A 12 -10.49 4.15 -1.31
C SER A 12 -10.94 4.24 -2.75
N ARG A 13 -10.96 3.09 -3.43
CA ARG A 13 -11.25 3.02 -4.86
C ARG A 13 -12.09 1.79 -5.16
N VAL A 14 -13.07 1.97 -6.04
CA VAL A 14 -13.83 0.86 -6.62
C VAL A 14 -12.89 0.02 -7.50
N GLN A 15 -12.88 -1.30 -7.24
CA GLN A 15 -12.07 -2.24 -8.02
C GLN A 15 -12.54 -2.24 -9.48
N LYS A 16 -11.59 -2.22 -10.43
CA LYS A 16 -11.91 -2.17 -11.86
C LYS A 16 -12.52 -3.48 -12.38
N THR A 17 -12.25 -4.58 -11.70
CA THR A 17 -12.71 -5.92 -12.06
C THR A 17 -13.61 -6.45 -10.95
N ILE A 18 -14.58 -7.28 -11.32
CA ILE A 18 -15.46 -7.97 -10.37
C ILE A 18 -14.65 -9.08 -9.69
N ALA A 19 -14.53 -9.01 -8.37
CA ALA A 19 -13.99 -10.10 -7.58
C ALA A 19 -15.05 -11.20 -7.39
N LEU A 20 -14.64 -12.46 -7.52
CA LEU A 20 -15.49 -13.65 -7.36
C LEU A 20 -15.66 -14.05 -5.88
N SER A 21 -14.86 -13.46 -4.98
CA SER A 21 -14.93 -13.66 -3.53
C SER A 21 -14.43 -12.44 -2.76
N THR A 22 -14.72 -12.37 -1.45
CA THR A 22 -14.17 -11.34 -0.55
C THR A 22 -12.65 -11.43 -0.44
N VAL A 23 -12.10 -12.65 -0.40
CA VAL A 23 -10.65 -12.90 -0.36
C VAL A 23 -9.96 -12.36 -1.62
N GLU A 24 -10.56 -12.56 -2.80
CA GLU A 24 -10.03 -11.98 -4.04
C GLU A 24 -10.09 -10.45 -4.01
N ALA A 25 -11.18 -9.87 -3.52
CA ALA A 25 -11.31 -8.42 -3.38
C ALA A 25 -10.24 -7.85 -2.42
N GLU A 26 -9.95 -8.53 -1.32
CA GLU A 26 -8.89 -8.15 -0.37
C GLU A 26 -7.50 -8.26 -1.00
N TYR A 27 -7.22 -9.34 -1.73
CA TYR A 27 -5.95 -9.53 -2.42
C TYR A 27 -5.73 -8.46 -3.51
N MET A 28 -6.78 -8.09 -4.24
CA MET A 28 -6.75 -6.99 -5.20
C MET A 28 -6.46 -5.64 -4.50
N ALA A 29 -7.11 -5.36 -3.37
CA ALA A 29 -6.87 -4.15 -2.59
C ALA A 29 -5.43 -4.10 -2.04
N LEU A 30 -4.92 -5.21 -1.50
CA LEU A 30 -3.53 -5.35 -1.05
C LEU A 30 -2.56 -5.08 -2.19
N THR A 31 -2.82 -5.63 -3.38
CA THR A 31 -1.98 -5.44 -4.56
C THR A 31 -1.88 -3.96 -4.96
N GLU A 32 -2.99 -3.23 -4.92
CA GLU A 32 -2.99 -1.78 -5.16
C GLU A 32 -2.22 -1.02 -4.06
N GLY A 33 -2.41 -1.39 -2.78
CA GLY A 33 -1.67 -0.82 -1.66
C GLY A 33 -0.16 -1.04 -1.77
N VAL A 34 0.28 -2.21 -2.23
CA VAL A 34 1.71 -2.51 -2.49
C VAL A 34 2.28 -1.59 -3.57
N LYS A 35 1.53 -1.34 -4.66
CA LYS A 35 1.96 -0.41 -5.73
C LYS A 35 2.16 0.99 -5.19
N GLU A 36 1.23 1.47 -4.35
CA GLU A 36 1.32 2.78 -3.71
C GLU A 36 2.52 2.85 -2.75
N VAL A 37 2.73 1.84 -1.90
CA VAL A 37 3.90 1.76 -1.01
C VAL A 37 5.20 1.78 -1.81
N LYS A 38 5.29 1.04 -2.91
CA LYS A 38 6.48 1.05 -3.77
C LYS A 38 6.74 2.43 -4.35
N TRP A 39 5.70 3.12 -4.81
CA TRP A 39 5.82 4.48 -5.34
C TRP A 39 6.27 5.47 -4.26
N ILE A 40 5.67 5.43 -3.07
CA ILE A 40 6.08 6.29 -1.93
C ILE A 40 7.53 6.01 -1.53
N ARG A 41 7.96 4.75 -1.50
CA ARG A 41 9.36 4.40 -1.20
C ARG A 41 10.33 4.97 -2.23
N GLN A 42 9.97 4.96 -3.51
CA GLN A 42 10.78 5.58 -4.57
C GLN A 42 10.84 7.10 -4.38
N LEU A 43 9.70 7.75 -4.15
CA LEU A 43 9.64 9.19 -3.88
C LEU A 43 10.51 9.58 -2.68
N LEU A 44 10.45 8.81 -1.59
CA LEU A 44 11.29 9.04 -0.42
C LEU A 44 12.78 8.84 -0.73
N MET A 45 13.13 7.85 -1.56
CA MET A 45 14.51 7.65 -2.02
C MET A 45 15.02 8.87 -2.80
N ASP A 46 14.21 9.40 -3.71
CA ASP A 46 14.54 10.59 -4.52
C ASP A 46 14.72 11.84 -3.64
N LEU A 47 14.02 11.90 -2.51
CA LEU A 47 14.15 12.95 -1.47
C LEU A 47 15.30 12.70 -0.48
N GLY A 48 16.13 11.67 -0.70
CA GLY A 48 17.26 11.31 0.18
C GLY A 48 16.86 10.58 1.47
N ARG A 49 15.63 10.10 1.58
CA ARG A 49 15.07 9.38 2.74
C ARG A 49 14.93 7.89 2.44
N ASN A 50 16.06 7.20 2.37
CA ASN A 50 16.08 5.79 2.01
C ASN A 50 15.40 4.90 3.08
N GLN A 51 14.46 4.06 2.65
CA GLN A 51 13.73 3.14 3.53
C GLN A 51 14.44 1.78 3.56
N VAL A 52 15.36 1.55 4.50
CA VAL A 52 16.14 0.29 4.54
C VAL A 52 15.30 -0.90 5.00
N THR A 53 14.34 -0.67 5.88
CA THR A 53 13.49 -1.73 6.43
C THR A 53 12.32 -2.06 5.48
N PRO A 54 11.88 -3.33 5.44
CA PRO A 54 10.64 -3.71 4.79
C PRO A 54 9.45 -2.95 5.40
N THR A 55 8.51 -2.54 4.55
CA THR A 55 7.27 -1.89 5.00
C THR A 55 6.25 -2.97 5.33
N PRO A 56 5.80 -3.12 6.60
CA PRO A 56 4.79 -4.09 6.96
C PRO A 56 3.44 -3.72 6.33
N LEU A 57 2.80 -4.71 5.71
CA LEU A 57 1.44 -4.65 5.19
C LEU A 57 0.56 -5.51 6.09
N PHE A 58 -0.56 -4.94 6.54
CA PHE A 58 -1.53 -5.62 7.38
C PHE A 58 -2.81 -5.82 6.56
N SER A 59 -3.37 -7.03 6.63
CA SER A 59 -4.66 -7.42 6.07
C SER A 59 -5.44 -8.18 7.14
N ASP A 60 -6.75 -8.15 7.08
CA ASP A 60 -7.68 -8.73 8.07
C ASP A 60 -8.25 -10.12 7.70
N ASN A 61 -7.61 -10.84 6.76
CA ASN A 61 -7.95 -12.22 6.38
C ASN A 61 -7.34 -13.27 7.33
#